data_AF-A0AAW4ISP6-F1
#
_entry.id   AF-A0AAW4ISP6-F1
#
_cell.length_a   1.000
_cell.length_b   1.000
_cell.length_c   1.000
_cell.angle_alpha   90.00
_cell.angle_beta   90.00
_cell.angle_gamma   90.00
#
_symmetry.space_group_name_H-M   'P 1'
#
loop_
_entity.id
_entity.type
_entity.pdbx_description
1 polymer ?
#
loop_
_entity_poly.entity_id
_entity_poly.type
_entity_poly.pdbx_seq_one_letter_code
_entity_poly.pdbx_strand_id
1 'polypeptide(L)'
;MSKHNYKLREQLNRHLIINTIKDLKGIDGFNHRKAALQAIIDVVIAIQDSYHGTDGQNVLIEAIIQILVLRPVVRYEMKISKSDLAKKPLIMQLLILMQDIVVTRQRSAQQKLLWLAIAMHTAVLLMHYNKKTHTNNMLMQFKLAQFSESNKRTWIWDELPDTPTMSANGILASLENILGCVDIYRIIDNHSVMTRLTLSDAQWAKIAPY
;
A
#
# COMPACT_ATOMS: atom_id res chain seq x y z
N MET A 1 -11.32 -32.33 18.22
CA MET A 1 -11.17 -30.86 18.37
C MET A 1 -10.90 -30.26 17.00
N SER A 2 -11.87 -29.52 16.48
CA SER A 2 -11.86 -28.97 15.12
C SER A 2 -10.85 -27.82 15.03
N LYS A 3 -9.74 -28.04 14.31
CA LYS A 3 -8.86 -26.95 13.86
C LYS A 3 -9.67 -26.08 12.90
N HIS A 4 -10.21 -24.98 13.40
CA HIS A 4 -10.81 -23.97 12.55
C HIS A 4 -9.69 -23.33 11.73
N ASN A 5 -9.48 -23.86 10.53
CA ASN A 5 -8.78 -23.19 9.45
C ASN A 5 -9.61 -21.95 9.10
N TYR A 6 -9.34 -20.84 9.79
CA TYR A 6 -9.87 -19.53 9.42
C TYR A 6 -9.28 -19.16 8.07
N LYS A 7 -10.07 -19.47 7.05
CA LYS A 7 -9.84 -19.02 5.69
C LYS A 7 -10.04 -17.50 5.69
N LEU A 8 -8.99 -16.76 5.34
CA LEU A 8 -8.99 -15.40 4.78
C LEU A 8 -9.87 -15.27 3.50
N ARG A 9 -11.00 -15.99 3.43
CA ARG A 9 -11.86 -16.12 2.24
C ARG A 9 -12.95 -15.07 2.15
N GLU A 10 -13.15 -14.23 3.15
CA GLU A 10 -13.88 -13.00 2.91
C GLU A 10 -12.93 -11.98 2.26
N GLN A 11 -12.62 -12.28 1.00
CA GLN A 11 -12.14 -11.29 0.05
C GLN A 11 -13.13 -10.14 0.10
N LEU A 12 -12.65 -8.97 0.49
CA LEU A 12 -13.42 -7.74 0.42
C LEU A 12 -13.98 -7.61 -1.00
N ASN A 13 -15.31 -7.68 -1.12
CA ASN A 13 -16.01 -7.60 -2.40
C ASN A 13 -15.47 -6.37 -3.16
N ARG A 14 -15.11 -6.53 -4.44
CA ARG A 14 -14.60 -5.45 -5.30
C ARG A 14 -15.43 -4.16 -5.15
N HIS A 15 -16.74 -4.30 -4.97
CA HIS A 15 -17.65 -3.20 -4.71
C HIS A 15 -17.34 -2.41 -3.43
N LEU A 16 -17.02 -3.10 -2.33
CA LEU A 16 -16.63 -2.49 -1.05
C LEU A 16 -15.30 -1.74 -1.16
N ILE A 17 -14.31 -2.32 -1.84
CA ILE A 17 -13.01 -1.66 -2.11
C ILE A 17 -13.22 -0.36 -2.89
N ILE A 18 -14.01 -0.42 -3.97
CA ILE A 18 -14.33 0.75 -4.79
C ILE A 18 -15.03 1.83 -3.96
N ASN A 19 -15.99 1.45 -3.11
CA ASN A 19 -16.72 2.40 -2.28
C ASN A 19 -15.80 3.06 -1.24
N THR A 20 -14.94 2.29 -0.56
CA THR A 20 -13.94 2.83 0.37
C THR A 20 -13.02 3.86 -0.29
N ILE A 21 -12.61 3.63 -1.54
CA ILE A 21 -11.79 4.61 -2.27
C ILE A 21 -12.62 5.81 -2.72
N LYS A 22 -13.87 5.62 -3.15
CA LYS A 22 -14.77 6.71 -3.53
C LYS A 22 -15.07 7.65 -2.36
N ASP A 23 -15.09 7.14 -1.14
CA ASP A 23 -15.26 7.95 0.08
C ASP A 23 -14.10 8.94 0.28
N LEU A 24 -12.91 8.67 -0.30
CA LEU A 24 -11.78 9.61 -0.30
C LEU A 24 -12.09 10.89 -1.09
N LYS A 25 -13.08 10.89 -1.98
CA LYS A 25 -13.49 12.07 -2.74
C LYS A 25 -13.90 13.23 -1.82
N GLY A 26 -14.40 12.93 -0.61
CA GLY A 26 -14.76 13.94 0.39
C GLY A 26 -13.57 14.52 1.17
N ILE A 27 -12.34 14.01 0.96
CA ILE A 27 -11.15 14.46 1.67
C ILE A 27 -10.46 15.58 0.88
N ASP A 28 -10.06 16.64 1.59
CA ASP A 28 -9.25 17.72 1.04
C ASP A 28 -8.00 17.17 0.34
N GLY A 29 -7.88 17.49 -0.95
CA GLY A 29 -6.82 16.98 -1.83
C GLY A 29 -7.25 15.92 -2.83
N PHE A 30 -8.48 15.40 -2.77
CA PHE A 30 -9.08 14.59 -3.85
C PHE A 30 -10.23 15.29 -4.59
N ASN A 31 -10.67 16.45 -4.09
CA ASN A 31 -11.62 17.31 -4.77
C ASN A 31 -11.14 17.58 -6.21
N HIS A 32 -11.99 17.25 -7.18
CA HIS A 32 -11.75 17.38 -8.63
C HIS A 32 -10.65 16.48 -9.23
N ARG A 33 -10.06 15.54 -8.49
CA ARG A 33 -9.00 14.64 -8.98
C ARG A 33 -9.52 13.25 -9.41
N LYS A 34 -10.48 13.24 -10.35
CA LYS A 34 -11.13 12.00 -10.84
C LYS A 34 -10.14 10.97 -11.38
N ALA A 35 -9.15 11.41 -12.16
CA ALA A 35 -8.14 10.53 -12.75
C ALA A 35 -7.27 9.86 -11.68
N ALA A 36 -6.87 10.59 -10.63
CA ALA A 36 -6.10 10.05 -9.52
C ALA A 36 -6.90 9.02 -8.71
N LEU A 37 -8.18 9.30 -8.42
CA LEU A 37 -9.07 8.35 -7.75
C LEU A 37 -9.26 7.08 -8.59
N GLN A 38 -9.49 7.23 -9.89
CA GLN A 38 -9.65 6.08 -10.78
C GLN A 38 -8.38 5.24 -10.83
N ALA A 39 -7.20 5.85 -10.92
CA ALA A 39 -5.94 5.12 -10.90
C ALA A 39 -5.70 4.38 -9.57
N ILE A 40 -6.08 4.96 -8.42
CA ILE A 40 -6.02 4.25 -7.14
C ILE A 40 -6.94 3.03 -7.18
N ILE A 41 -8.18 3.18 -7.68
CA ILE A 41 -9.12 2.05 -7.86
C ILE A 41 -8.49 0.97 -8.73
N ASP A 42 -7.98 1.34 -9.91
CA ASP A 42 -7.47 0.38 -10.89
C ASP A 42 -6.23 -0.36 -10.36
N VAL A 43 -5.31 0.33 -9.67
CA VAL A 43 -4.13 -0.30 -9.05
C VAL A 43 -4.55 -1.27 -7.95
N VAL A 44 -5.46 -0.86 -7.06
CA VAL A 44 -5.92 -1.70 -5.95
C VAL A 44 -6.65 -2.93 -6.48
N ILE A 45 -7.47 -2.78 -7.52
CA ILE A 45 -8.13 -3.90 -8.18
C ILE A 45 -7.12 -4.85 -8.84
N ALA A 46 -6.11 -4.32 -9.53
CA ALA A 46 -5.07 -5.15 -10.14
C ALA A 46 -4.32 -6.01 -9.11
N ILE A 47 -3.98 -5.45 -7.94
CA ILE A 47 -3.41 -6.21 -6.83
C ILE A 47 -4.40 -7.27 -6.33
N GLN A 48 -5.66 -6.90 -6.10
CA GLN A 48 -6.67 -7.82 -5.59
C GLN A 48 -6.88 -9.02 -6.54
N ASP A 49 -6.97 -8.77 -7.85
CA ASP A 49 -7.21 -9.81 -8.84
C ASP A 49 -5.98 -10.73 -8.99
N SER A 50 -4.77 -10.18 -8.80
CA SER A 50 -3.52 -10.95 -8.88
C SER A 50 -3.39 -12.03 -7.80
N TYR A 51 -4.14 -11.95 -6.69
CA TYR A 51 -4.18 -13.02 -5.68
C TYR A 51 -4.79 -14.33 -6.19
N HIS A 52 -5.48 -14.28 -7.34
CA HIS A 52 -6.17 -15.40 -7.96
C HIS A 52 -5.67 -15.71 -9.37
N GLY A 53 -4.90 -14.80 -9.97
CA GLY A 53 -4.34 -14.96 -11.29
C GLY A 53 -3.16 -15.94 -11.31
N THR A 54 -3.09 -16.74 -12.37
CA THR A 54 -1.90 -17.56 -12.68
C THR A 54 -0.88 -16.81 -13.54
N ASP A 55 -1.22 -15.59 -13.96
CA ASP A 55 -0.54 -14.86 -15.04
C ASP A 55 0.82 -14.27 -14.64
N GLY A 56 1.25 -14.51 -13.41
CA GLY A 56 2.57 -14.16 -12.91
C GLY A 56 2.74 -12.66 -12.62
N GLN A 57 3.79 -12.34 -11.86
CA GLN A 57 4.09 -11.00 -11.37
C GLN A 57 4.32 -9.96 -12.48
N ASN A 58 4.86 -10.39 -13.64
CA ASN A 58 5.16 -9.49 -14.75
C ASN A 58 3.89 -8.88 -15.36
N VAL A 59 2.82 -9.66 -15.50
CA VAL A 59 1.53 -9.18 -16.03
C VAL A 59 0.92 -8.12 -15.10
N LEU A 60 1.02 -8.33 -13.78
CA LEU A 60 0.60 -7.34 -12.80
C LEU A 60 1.41 -6.03 -12.90
N ILE A 61 2.73 -6.15 -12.99
CA ILE A 61 3.61 -4.98 -13.14
C ILE A 61 3.26 -4.21 -14.41
N GLU A 62 3.04 -4.91 -15.53
CA GLU A 62 2.63 -4.29 -16.78
C GLU A 62 1.29 -3.58 -16.67
N ALA A 63 0.29 -4.18 -16.01
CA ALA A 63 -1.00 -3.54 -15.75
C ALA A 63 -0.86 -2.25 -14.93
N ILE A 64 -0.06 -2.29 -13.85
CA ILE A 64 0.25 -1.10 -13.03
C ILE A 64 0.94 -0.03 -13.87
N ILE A 65 1.93 -0.40 -14.70
CA ILE A 65 2.62 0.53 -15.59
C ILE A 65 1.64 1.17 -16.57
N GLN A 66 0.74 0.41 -17.17
CA GLN A 66 -0.27 0.91 -18.11
C GLN A 66 -1.18 1.96 -17.46
N ILE A 67 -1.62 1.73 -16.22
CA ILE A 67 -2.42 2.69 -15.46
C ILE A 67 -1.65 4.00 -15.25
N LEU A 68 -0.37 3.91 -14.86
CA LEU A 68 0.44 5.07 -14.48
C LEU A 68 1.00 5.85 -15.68
N VAL A 69 1.18 5.20 -16.83
CA VAL A 69 1.62 5.85 -18.09
C VAL A 69 0.61 6.90 -18.57
N LEU A 70 -0.67 6.74 -18.22
CA LEU A 70 -1.75 7.70 -18.50
C LEU A 70 -1.63 9.00 -17.69
N ARG A 71 -0.67 9.09 -16.77
CA ARG A 71 -0.41 10.25 -15.91
C ARG A 71 -1.64 10.70 -15.12
N PRO A 72 -2.20 9.83 -14.26
CA PRO A 72 -3.37 10.16 -13.45
C PRO A 72 -3.16 11.37 -12.51
N VAL A 73 -1.91 11.68 -12.17
CA VAL A 73 -1.52 12.94 -11.54
C VAL A 73 -0.78 13.83 -12.53
N VAL A 74 -1.27 15.05 -12.72
CA VAL A 74 -0.67 16.02 -13.64
C VAL A 74 0.68 16.54 -13.15
N ARG A 75 1.57 16.89 -14.09
CA ARG A 75 3.00 17.18 -13.81
C ARG A 75 3.25 18.23 -12.72
N TYR A 76 2.45 19.29 -12.65
CA TYR A 76 2.63 20.33 -11.63
C TYR A 76 2.25 19.86 -10.23
N GLU A 77 1.41 18.82 -10.11
CA GLU A 77 1.05 18.18 -8.85
C GLU A 77 1.98 17.03 -8.47
N MET A 78 2.84 16.57 -9.37
CA MET A 78 3.79 15.48 -9.16
C MET A 78 5.07 15.88 -8.40
N LYS A 79 5.19 17.12 -7.90
CA LYS A 79 6.39 17.56 -7.19
C LYS A 79 6.68 16.62 -6.01
N ILE A 80 7.81 15.91 -6.09
CA ILE A 80 8.23 14.90 -5.10
C ILE A 80 9.08 15.48 -3.96
N SER A 81 9.25 16.80 -3.87
CA SER A 81 9.95 17.39 -2.72
C SER A 81 9.24 17.00 -1.42
N LYS A 82 10.00 16.84 -0.32
CA LYS A 82 9.45 16.46 0.99
C LYS A 82 8.29 17.38 1.41
N SER A 83 8.43 18.68 1.17
CA SER A 83 7.44 19.70 1.52
C SER A 83 6.23 19.70 0.59
N ASP A 84 6.39 19.40 -0.70
CA ASP A 84 5.27 19.35 -1.64
C ASP A 84 4.43 18.09 -1.49
N LEU A 85 5.05 16.95 -1.22
CA LEU A 85 4.31 15.72 -0.93
C LEU A 85 3.57 15.79 0.39
N ALA A 86 4.16 16.38 1.43
CA ALA A 86 3.52 16.51 2.74
C ALA A 86 2.16 17.24 2.71
N LYS A 87 1.92 18.07 1.67
CA LYS A 87 0.65 18.80 1.46
C LYS A 87 -0.46 17.94 0.85
N LYS A 88 -0.20 16.68 0.52
CA LYS A 88 -1.13 15.79 -0.19
C LYS A 88 -1.59 14.66 0.72
N PRO A 89 -2.78 14.08 0.52
CA PRO A 89 -3.18 12.85 1.21
C PRO A 89 -2.14 11.73 1.01
N LEU A 90 -1.87 10.92 2.04
CA LEU A 90 -0.80 9.91 2.00
C LEU A 90 -0.94 8.91 0.84
N ILE A 91 -2.15 8.44 0.57
CA ILE A 91 -2.40 7.53 -0.56
C ILE A 91 -2.14 8.20 -1.92
N MET A 92 -2.34 9.52 -2.02
CA MET A 92 -1.96 10.29 -3.20
C MET A 92 -0.45 10.46 -3.32
N GLN A 93 0.26 10.57 -2.18
CA GLN A 93 1.72 10.59 -2.19
C GLN A 93 2.28 9.29 -2.77
N LEU A 94 1.74 8.12 -2.39
CA LEU A 94 2.12 6.84 -2.98
C LEU A 94 1.83 6.77 -4.48
N LEU A 95 0.66 7.24 -4.93
CA LEU A 95 0.34 7.30 -6.36
C LEU A 95 1.37 8.14 -7.13
N ILE A 96 1.77 9.30 -6.59
CA ILE A 96 2.79 10.17 -7.20
C ILE A 96 4.14 9.47 -7.27
N LEU A 97 4.55 8.77 -6.20
CA LEU A 97 5.81 8.02 -6.18
C LEU A 97 5.84 6.91 -7.23
N MET A 98 4.75 6.13 -7.33
CA MET A 98 4.62 5.10 -8.36
C MET A 98 4.66 5.68 -9.77
N GLN A 99 3.94 6.78 -10.01
CA GLN A 99 3.93 7.44 -11.31
C GLN A 99 5.30 8.02 -11.66
N ASP A 100 6.04 8.57 -10.68
CA ASP A 100 7.39 9.08 -10.88
C ASP A 100 8.37 7.98 -11.29
N ILE A 101 8.31 6.79 -10.66
CA ILE A 101 9.09 5.61 -11.06
C ILE A 101 8.85 5.25 -12.54
N VAL A 102 7.58 5.22 -12.96
CA VAL A 102 7.20 4.87 -14.34
C VAL A 102 7.66 5.95 -15.33
N VAL A 103 7.48 7.23 -15.00
CA VAL A 103 7.85 8.35 -15.87
C VAL A 103 9.37 8.48 -16.01
N THR A 104 10.13 8.24 -14.95
CA THR A 104 11.60 8.29 -14.95
C THR A 104 12.27 7.02 -15.48
N ARG A 105 11.48 6.00 -15.83
CA ARG A 105 11.91 4.73 -16.46
C ARG A 105 13.01 3.98 -15.69
N GLN A 106 12.94 3.99 -14.36
CA GLN A 106 13.86 3.23 -13.53
C GLN A 106 13.52 1.73 -13.63
N ARG A 107 14.14 1.01 -14.58
CA ARG A 107 13.87 -0.44 -14.79
C ARG A 107 14.20 -1.30 -13.57
N SER A 108 15.16 -0.90 -12.75
CA SER A 108 15.48 -1.54 -11.46
C SER A 108 14.46 -1.24 -10.34
N ALA A 109 13.44 -0.41 -10.59
CA ALA A 109 12.44 -0.02 -9.61
C ALA A 109 11.11 -0.81 -9.75
N GLN A 110 11.07 -1.90 -10.52
CA GLN A 110 9.89 -2.76 -10.65
C GLN A 110 9.46 -3.35 -9.29
N GLN A 111 10.42 -3.81 -8.48
CA GLN A 111 10.18 -4.26 -7.11
C GLN A 111 9.53 -3.14 -6.29
N LYS A 112 10.10 -1.93 -6.31
CA LYS A 112 9.57 -0.76 -5.58
C LYS A 112 8.16 -0.42 -6.03
N LEU A 113 7.90 -0.43 -7.34
CA LEU A 113 6.61 -0.15 -7.92
C LEU A 113 5.55 -1.12 -7.40
N LEU A 114 5.86 -2.42 -7.44
CA LEU A 114 4.95 -3.46 -6.96
C LEU A 114 4.67 -3.32 -5.47
N TRP A 115 5.69 -3.07 -4.66
CA TRP A 115 5.52 -2.91 -3.22
C TRP A 115 4.78 -1.65 -2.81
N LEU A 116 4.94 -0.54 -3.54
CA LEU A 116 4.11 0.65 -3.35
C LEU A 116 2.64 0.37 -3.70
N ALA A 117 2.37 -0.42 -4.74
CA ALA A 117 1.02 -0.83 -5.11
C ALA A 117 0.39 -1.76 -4.05
N ILE A 118 1.16 -2.71 -3.51
CA ILE A 118 0.74 -3.58 -2.41
C ILE A 118 0.44 -2.77 -1.14
N ALA A 119 1.29 -1.79 -0.81
CA ALA A 119 1.08 -0.90 0.33
C ALA A 119 -0.19 -0.05 0.16
N MET A 120 -0.45 0.44 -1.05
CA MET A 120 -1.69 1.16 -1.39
C MET A 120 -2.92 0.27 -1.23
N HIS A 121 -2.89 -0.96 -1.76
CA HIS A 121 -3.96 -1.95 -1.60
C HIS A 121 -4.23 -2.25 -0.14
N THR A 122 -3.20 -2.59 0.63
CA THR A 122 -3.32 -2.91 2.05
C THR A 122 -3.87 -1.72 2.85
N ALA A 123 -3.46 -0.50 2.54
CA ALA A 123 -3.98 0.71 3.16
C ALA A 123 -5.48 0.89 2.90
N VAL A 124 -5.97 0.60 1.69
CA VAL A 124 -7.41 0.65 1.38
C VAL A 124 -8.20 -0.38 2.19
N LEU A 125 -7.67 -1.60 2.36
CA LEU A 125 -8.30 -2.59 3.24
C LEU A 125 -8.37 -2.07 4.68
N LEU A 126 -7.29 -1.47 5.20
CA LEU A 126 -7.26 -0.90 6.55
C LEU A 126 -8.23 0.29 6.70
N MET A 127 -8.40 1.12 5.66
CA MET A 127 -9.40 2.19 5.64
C MET A 127 -10.81 1.62 5.76
N HIS A 128 -11.13 0.56 5.02
CA HIS A 128 -12.43 -0.12 5.08
C HIS A 128 -12.77 -0.57 6.51
N TYR A 129 -11.79 -1.14 7.22
CA TYR A 129 -11.94 -1.57 8.62
C TYR A 129 -11.74 -0.43 9.65
N ASN A 130 -11.75 0.83 9.21
CA ASN A 130 -11.58 2.03 10.04
C ASN A 130 -10.30 2.03 10.92
N LYS A 131 -9.20 1.48 10.39
CA LYS A 131 -7.90 1.37 11.06
C LYS A 131 -6.98 2.54 10.66
N LYS A 132 -7.39 3.77 10.97
CA LYS A 132 -6.72 5.01 10.52
C LYS A 132 -5.23 5.08 10.90
N THR A 133 -4.87 4.72 12.15
CA THR A 133 -3.47 4.75 12.60
C THR A 133 -2.60 3.76 11.81
N HIS A 134 -3.08 2.54 11.58
CA HIS A 134 -2.36 1.54 10.78
C HIS A 134 -2.23 1.94 9.32
N THR A 135 -3.31 2.48 8.76
CA THR A 135 -3.32 3.02 7.40
C THR A 135 -2.21 4.07 7.23
N ASN A 136 -2.17 5.04 8.14
CA ASN A 136 -1.17 6.11 8.09
C ASN A 136 0.25 5.56 8.28
N ASN A 137 0.46 4.64 9.22
CA ASN A 137 1.77 4.04 9.46
C ASN A 137 2.27 3.29 8.23
N MET A 138 1.44 2.42 7.63
CA MET A 138 1.76 1.69 6.40
C MET A 138 2.17 2.64 5.29
N LEU A 139 1.33 3.63 4.97
CA LEU A 139 1.60 4.60 3.90
C LEU A 139 2.85 5.44 4.19
N MET A 140 3.07 5.84 5.45
CA MET A 140 4.23 6.64 5.84
C MET A 140 5.55 5.88 5.71
N GLN A 141 5.60 4.60 6.07
CA GLN A 141 6.83 3.80 5.96
C GLN A 141 7.31 3.70 4.51
N PHE A 142 6.39 3.34 3.60
CA PHE A 142 6.69 3.26 2.17
C PHE A 142 7.04 4.61 1.54
N LYS A 143 6.38 5.69 1.98
CA LYS A 143 6.74 7.05 1.57
C LYS A 143 8.16 7.40 2.01
N LEU A 144 8.50 7.20 3.28
CA LEU A 144 9.80 7.61 3.84
C LEU A 144 10.96 6.86 3.20
N ALA A 145 10.76 5.60 2.86
CA ALA A 145 11.77 4.77 2.20
C ALA A 145 12.19 5.27 0.81
N GLN A 146 11.36 6.10 0.16
CA GLN A 146 11.69 6.67 -1.15
C GLN A 146 12.55 7.94 -1.06
N PHE A 147 12.51 8.66 0.07
CA PHE A 147 13.21 9.95 0.26
C PHE A 147 14.44 9.88 1.16
N SER A 148 14.82 8.68 1.61
CA SER A 148 15.90 8.54 2.56
C SER A 148 17.22 8.29 1.84
N GLU A 149 18.18 9.18 2.08
CA GLU A 149 19.61 8.90 1.81
C GLU A 149 20.23 8.05 2.93
N SER A 150 19.49 7.83 4.03
CA SER A 150 19.93 6.99 5.14
C SER A 150 19.53 5.53 4.92
N ASN A 151 20.53 4.64 4.99
CA ASN A 151 20.35 3.18 5.03
C ASN A 151 19.32 2.74 6.08
N LYS A 152 19.17 3.49 7.18
CA LYS A 152 18.20 3.23 8.26
C LYS A 152 16.73 3.42 7.87
N ARG A 153 16.42 4.01 6.72
CA ARG A 153 15.03 4.12 6.24
C ARG A 153 14.82 3.56 4.83
N THR A 154 15.88 3.23 4.09
CA THR A 154 15.78 2.47 2.82
C THR A 154 15.76 0.95 3.04
N TRP A 155 16.11 0.48 4.24
CA TRP A 155 16.16 -0.94 4.63
C TRP A 155 14.93 -1.75 4.20
N ILE A 156 13.75 -1.12 4.12
CA ILE A 156 12.53 -1.81 3.68
C ILE A 156 12.70 -2.42 2.28
N TRP A 157 13.44 -1.77 1.38
CA TRP A 157 13.69 -2.29 0.03
C TRP A 157 14.62 -3.50 0.03
N ASP A 158 15.51 -3.58 1.03
CA ASP A 158 16.46 -4.67 1.18
C ASP A 158 15.83 -5.88 1.88
N GLU A 159 14.83 -5.67 2.74
CA GLU A 159 14.09 -6.74 3.43
C GLU A 159 12.91 -7.29 2.63
N LEU A 160 12.33 -6.48 1.74
CA LEU A 160 11.21 -6.92 0.91
C LEU A 160 11.72 -7.88 -0.18
N PRO A 161 11.06 -9.03 -0.41
CA PRO A 161 11.47 -9.92 -1.48
C PRO A 161 11.30 -9.23 -2.84
N ASP A 162 12.24 -9.50 -3.75
CA ASP A 162 12.18 -9.04 -5.15
C ASP A 162 10.92 -9.52 -5.86
N THR A 163 10.51 -10.75 -5.52
CA THR A 163 9.34 -11.43 -6.06
C THR A 163 8.39 -11.82 -4.93
N PRO A 164 7.43 -10.96 -4.54
CA PRO A 164 6.44 -11.32 -3.53
C PRO A 164 5.58 -12.49 -4.02
N THR A 165 5.30 -13.41 -3.11
CA THR A 165 4.30 -14.46 -3.35
C THR A 165 2.93 -13.81 -3.42
N MET A 166 2.36 -13.73 -4.63
CA MET A 166 1.07 -13.09 -4.93
C MET A 166 -0.12 -13.93 -4.42
N SER A 167 -0.18 -14.09 -3.11
CA SER A 167 -1.31 -14.60 -2.36
C SER A 167 -1.52 -13.68 -1.17
N ALA A 168 -2.77 -13.51 -0.71
CA ALA A 168 -3.06 -12.70 0.46
C ALA A 168 -2.16 -13.11 1.65
N ASN A 169 -2.05 -14.41 1.92
CA ASN A 169 -1.20 -14.95 2.99
C ASN A 169 0.30 -14.60 2.80
N GLY A 170 0.82 -14.72 1.58
CA GLY A 170 2.24 -14.45 1.29
C GLY A 170 2.61 -12.98 1.41
N ILE A 171 1.72 -12.08 0.96
CA ILE A 171 1.90 -10.64 1.12
C ILE A 171 1.81 -10.24 2.60
N LEU A 172 0.82 -10.76 3.33
CA LEU A 172 0.66 -10.47 4.75
C LEU A 172 1.88 -10.95 5.54
N ALA A 173 2.36 -12.16 5.31
CA ALA A 173 3.57 -12.67 5.97
C ALA A 173 4.79 -11.77 5.72
N SER A 174 4.93 -11.25 4.49
CA SER A 174 6.02 -10.33 4.15
C SER A 174 5.90 -8.98 4.88
N LEU A 175 4.69 -8.43 4.97
CA LEU A 175 4.43 -7.17 5.67
C LEU A 175 4.55 -7.31 7.20
N GLU A 176 4.08 -8.42 7.77
CA GLU A 176 4.17 -8.73 9.20
C GLU A 176 5.63 -8.86 9.65
N ASN A 177 6.46 -9.57 8.88
CA ASN A 177 7.88 -9.73 9.16
C ASN A 177 8.63 -8.40 9.19
N ILE A 178 8.24 -7.46 8.34
CA ILE A 178 8.99 -6.22 8.11
C ILE A 178 8.51 -5.11 9.04
N LEU A 179 7.20 -4.87 9.12
CA LEU A 179 6.69 -3.70 9.82
C LEU A 179 6.55 -3.92 11.33
N GLY A 180 6.76 -5.14 11.83
CA GLY A 180 6.50 -5.53 13.23
C GLY A 180 5.08 -5.18 13.67
N CYS A 181 4.18 -4.96 12.71
CA CYS A 181 2.88 -4.35 12.90
C CYS A 181 1.82 -5.40 12.62
N VAL A 182 1.45 -6.08 13.72
CA VAL A 182 0.12 -6.59 14.01
C VAL A 182 -0.31 -7.83 13.22
N ASP A 183 -0.96 -8.74 13.92
CA ASP A 183 -1.84 -9.77 13.36
C ASP A 183 -2.83 -9.14 12.34
N ILE A 184 -2.43 -8.94 11.09
CA ILE A 184 -3.33 -8.41 10.06
C ILE A 184 -4.48 -9.42 9.85
N TYR A 185 -4.18 -10.70 10.01
CA TYR A 185 -5.14 -11.80 10.14
C TYR A 185 -6.23 -11.55 11.19
N ARG A 186 -5.87 -11.11 12.39
CA ARG A 186 -6.80 -10.94 13.51
C ARG A 186 -7.67 -9.69 13.38
N ILE A 187 -7.23 -8.72 12.57
CA ILE A 187 -7.99 -7.50 12.24
C ILE A 187 -9.05 -7.77 11.16
N ILE A 188 -8.76 -8.63 10.18
CA ILE A 188 -9.66 -8.95 9.07
C ILE A 188 -10.71 -9.98 9.50
N ASP A 189 -10.37 -10.94 10.36
CA ASP A 189 -11.24 -12.06 10.73
C ASP A 189 -12.27 -11.78 11.86
N ASN A 190 -12.18 -10.66 12.59
CA ASN A 190 -13.01 -10.47 13.80
C ASN A 190 -13.75 -9.12 13.83
N HIS A 191 -15.05 -9.17 13.54
CA HIS A 191 -16.04 -8.12 13.87
C HIS A 191 -16.20 -7.84 15.38
N SER A 192 -15.43 -8.51 16.25
CA SER A 192 -15.41 -8.26 17.68
C SER A 192 -14.07 -8.69 18.24
N VAL A 193 -13.45 -7.79 19.00
CA VAL A 193 -12.41 -8.01 20.04
C VAL A 193 -11.24 -7.04 19.84
N MET A 194 -11.22 -6.03 20.73
CA MET A 194 -10.03 -5.27 21.10
C MET A 194 -8.86 -6.21 21.37
N THR A 195 -7.68 -5.90 20.84
CA THR A 195 -6.45 -6.14 21.60
C THR A 195 -5.43 -5.07 21.27
N ARG A 196 -4.82 -4.55 22.34
CA ARG A 196 -3.91 -3.39 22.36
C ARG A 196 -2.68 -3.66 21.50
N LEU A 197 -2.34 -2.64 20.72
CA LEU A 197 -1.07 -2.51 20.04
C LEU A 197 -0.06 -1.98 21.05
N THR A 198 0.88 -2.81 21.45
CA THR A 198 2.11 -2.34 22.07
C THR A 198 3.25 -2.82 21.19
N LEU A 199 3.73 -1.94 20.32
CA LEU A 199 5.08 -2.07 19.77
C LEU A 199 6.02 -2.18 20.98
N SER A 200 6.96 -3.13 20.96
CA SER A 200 7.99 -3.16 22.01
C SER A 200 8.86 -1.91 21.92
N ASP A 201 9.46 -1.48 23.03
CA ASP A 201 10.30 -0.27 23.07
C ASP A 201 11.47 -0.34 22.07
N ALA A 202 11.97 -1.55 21.79
CA ALA A 202 12.99 -1.79 20.76
C ALA A 202 12.47 -1.59 19.32
N GLN A 203 11.18 -1.84 19.09
CA GLN A 203 10.51 -1.60 17.80
C GLN A 203 10.13 -0.13 17.63
N TRP A 204 9.69 0.54 18.70
CA TRP A 204 9.55 2.00 18.71
C TRP A 204 10.88 2.70 18.39
N ALA A 205 12.00 2.23 18.94
CA ALA A 205 13.32 2.81 18.68
C ALA A 205 13.78 2.71 17.21
N LYS A 206 13.25 1.74 16.42
CA LYS A 206 13.53 1.61 14.98
C LYS A 206 12.62 2.48 14.10
N ILE A 207 11.42 2.79 14.61
CA ILE A 207 10.35 3.49 13.88
C ILE A 207 10.29 4.98 14.22
N ALA A 208 10.83 5.37 15.38
CA ALA A 208 10.84 6.75 15.83
C ALA A 208 11.71 7.62 14.91
N PRO A 209 11.15 8.70 14.34
CA PRO A 209 11.96 9.73 13.72
C PRO A 209 12.66 10.48 14.85
N TYR A 210 14.00 10.41 14.90
CA TYR A 210 14.74 11.61 15.32
C TYR A 210 14.44 12.74 14.33
#